data_AF-A0A925WYR0-F1
#
_entry.id   AF-A0A925WYR0-F1
#
_cell.length_a   1.000
_cell.length_b   1.000
_cell.length_c   1.000
_cell.angle_alpha   90.00
_cell.angle_beta   90.00
_cell.angle_gamma   90.00
#
_symmetry.space_group_name_H-M   'P 1'
#
loop_
_entity.id
_entity.type
_entity.pdbx_description
1 polymer ?
#
loop_
_entity_poly.entity_id
_entity_poly.type
_entity_poly.pdbx_seq_one_letter_code
_entity_poly.pdbx_strand_id
1 'polypeptide(L)'
;MPIPTDTYWNIRRLNWVFAVSAIVLFAVTGWSILQDHTKTWRVNQQQGRVWEAALTDQRLEIEKTDKQREAQLAEIQKQIDAASAELGQKHDQITKLQKDINDLSSKRQTLEFGLNNAKASLAVTESNLQDATTAHNDALVKKLTADIAAPRKQVMQETEFLANEIVAPLEAKQAELRQLMAARTELEGKRTKLLTAQDSAMKKKESLQPSSIVGKLSEFVRNQPLLDFINPADKVQQIVLPDVQTDVAFMKITTLDRCTTCHVNIAKKEFRVERIVDYLQEESAKARNYKLPETPSAKAAGPAATEEKPGPVAMPDFWHAWALKVSPETIRKNVARINQITGIVGKGATITLDGKPLPAF
;
A
#
# COMPACT_ATOMS: atom_id res chain seq x y z
N MET A 1 -57.83 13.07 -53.39
CA MET A 1 -57.43 14.49 -53.31
C MET A 1 -55.98 14.53 -52.87
N PRO A 2 -55.09 15.29 -53.55
CA PRO A 2 -53.76 15.54 -53.01
C PRO A 2 -53.90 16.30 -51.69
N ILE A 3 -53.16 15.89 -50.67
CA ILE A 3 -53.18 16.52 -49.34
C ILE A 3 -52.66 17.96 -49.50
N PRO A 4 -53.36 18.99 -49.01
CA PRO A 4 -52.93 20.39 -49.16
C PRO A 4 -51.57 20.59 -48.47
N THR A 5 -50.54 20.97 -49.23
CA THR A 5 -49.18 21.17 -48.73
C THR A 5 -48.90 22.58 -48.20
N ASP A 6 -49.90 23.46 -48.25
CA ASP A 6 -49.75 24.90 -47.97
C ASP A 6 -49.65 25.23 -46.48
N THR A 7 -49.81 24.23 -45.61
CA THR A 7 -49.64 24.34 -44.15
C THR A 7 -48.28 23.82 -43.67
N TYR A 8 -47.43 23.29 -44.58
CA TYR A 8 -46.13 22.78 -44.20
C TYR A 8 -45.11 23.89 -43.99
N TRP A 9 -44.43 23.85 -42.85
CA TRP A 9 -43.28 24.71 -42.56
C TRP A 9 -42.24 24.61 -43.68
N ASN A 10 -41.55 25.73 -43.98
CA ASN A 10 -40.47 25.73 -44.95
C ASN A 10 -39.36 24.77 -44.50
N ILE A 11 -39.28 23.62 -45.18
CA ILE A 11 -38.37 22.50 -44.83
C ILE A 11 -36.91 22.95 -44.77
N ARG A 12 -36.48 23.87 -45.66
CA ARG A 12 -35.10 24.40 -45.64
C ARG A 12 -34.82 25.21 -44.38
N ARG A 13 -35.76 26.06 -43.95
CA ARG A 13 -35.63 26.84 -42.71
C ARG A 13 -35.69 25.94 -41.48
N LEU A 14 -36.59 24.96 -41.47
CA LEU A 14 -36.71 23.98 -40.39
C LEU A 14 -35.41 23.19 -40.20
N ASN A 15 -34.83 22.66 -41.29
CA ASN A 15 -33.57 21.93 -41.24
C ASN A 15 -32.41 22.80 -40.75
N TRP A 16 -32.37 24.08 -41.13
CA TRP A 16 -31.35 25.01 -40.64
C TRP A 16 -31.49 25.30 -39.15
N VAL A 17 -32.71 25.56 -38.67
CA VAL A 17 -32.98 25.78 -37.24
C VAL A 17 -32.66 24.53 -36.44
N PHE A 18 -33.03 23.35 -36.93
CA PHE A 18 -32.68 22.07 -36.31
C PHE A 18 -31.17 21.82 -36.27
N ALA A 19 -30.45 22.08 -37.37
CA ALA A 19 -29.01 21.90 -37.42
C ALA A 19 -28.30 22.84 -36.42
N VAL A 20 -28.71 24.11 -36.36
CA VAL A 20 -28.15 25.08 -35.41
C VAL A 20 -28.49 24.68 -33.96
N SER A 21 -29.73 24.30 -33.67
CA SER A 21 -30.12 23.89 -32.31
C SER A 21 -29.39 22.62 -31.88
N ALA A 22 -29.16 21.67 -32.78
CA ALA A 22 -28.36 20.48 -32.51
C ALA A 22 -26.90 20.81 -32.20
N ILE A 23 -26.27 21.74 -32.94
CA ILE A 23 -24.90 22.21 -32.66
C ILE A 23 -24.83 22.94 -31.31
N VAL A 24 -25.81 23.81 -31.03
CA VAL A 24 -25.88 24.52 -29.74
C VAL A 24 -26.04 23.53 -28.59
N LEU A 25 -26.96 22.56 -28.72
CA LEU A 25 -27.15 21.52 -27.72
C LEU A 25 -25.88 20.68 -27.51
N PHE A 26 -25.20 20.31 -28.59
CA PHE A 26 -23.93 19.58 -28.52
C PHE A 26 -22.85 20.39 -27.77
N ALA A 27 -22.71 21.67 -28.10
CA ALA A 27 -21.75 22.56 -27.44
C ALA A 27 -22.07 22.75 -25.95
N VAL A 28 -23.33 22.96 -25.58
CA VAL A 28 -23.77 23.11 -24.18
C VAL A 28 -23.59 21.80 -23.41
N THR A 29 -23.89 20.66 -24.02
CA THR A 29 -23.69 19.34 -23.40
C THR A 29 -22.20 19.09 -23.17
N GLY A 30 -21.35 19.36 -24.16
CA GLY A 30 -19.90 19.26 -24.02
C GLY A 30 -19.36 20.18 -22.93
N TRP A 31 -19.84 21.43 -22.87
CA TRP A 31 -19.50 22.38 -21.81
C TRP A 31 -19.89 21.85 -20.43
N SER A 32 -21.10 21.33 -20.27
CA SER A 32 -21.59 20.74 -19.01
C SER A 32 -20.70 19.59 -18.54
N ILE A 33 -20.31 18.70 -19.46
CA ILE A 33 -19.41 17.57 -19.16
C ILE A 33 -18.03 18.07 -18.71
N LEU A 34 -17.46 19.07 -19.39
CA LEU A 34 -16.16 19.64 -19.02
C LEU A 34 -16.22 20.38 -17.67
N GLN A 35 -17.28 21.13 -17.43
CA GLN A 35 -17.51 21.82 -16.17
C GLN A 35 -17.71 20.82 -15.00
N ASP A 36 -18.36 19.68 -15.26
CA ASP A 36 -18.52 18.64 -14.24
C ASP A 36 -17.22 17.87 -14.00
N HIS A 37 -16.39 17.69 -15.03
CA HIS A 37 -15.08 17.05 -14.89
C HIS A 37 -14.07 17.93 -14.13
N THR A 38 -14.11 19.25 -14.30
CA THR A 38 -13.11 20.20 -13.76
C THR A 38 -13.40 20.72 -12.34
N LYS A 39 -13.92 19.88 -11.44
CA LYS A 39 -14.21 20.29 -10.06
C LYS A 39 -12.94 20.61 -9.27
N THR A 40 -13.02 21.65 -8.42
CA THR A 40 -11.91 22.13 -7.57
C THR A 40 -11.36 21.08 -6.61
N TRP A 41 -12.19 20.14 -6.13
CA TRP A 41 -11.75 19.10 -5.21
C TRP A 41 -10.72 18.14 -5.82
N ARG A 42 -10.75 17.92 -7.15
CA ARG A 42 -9.79 17.06 -7.85
C ARG A 42 -8.37 17.61 -7.76
N VAL A 43 -8.21 18.93 -7.79
CA VAL A 43 -6.90 19.59 -7.70
C VAL A 43 -6.20 19.20 -6.39
N ASN A 44 -6.92 19.17 -5.27
CA ASN A 44 -6.36 18.77 -3.98
C ASN A 44 -5.92 17.31 -3.97
N GLN A 45 -6.68 16.41 -4.60
CA GLN A 45 -6.31 14.99 -4.70
C GLN A 45 -5.10 14.75 -5.59
N GLN A 46 -5.06 15.43 -6.75
CA GLN A 46 -3.93 15.40 -7.68
C GLN A 46 -2.65 15.90 -7.03
N GLN A 47 -2.70 17.07 -6.39
CA GLN A 47 -1.58 17.61 -5.62
C GLN A 47 -1.19 16.65 -4.48
N GLY A 48 -2.17 16.10 -3.77
CA GLY A 48 -1.94 15.11 -2.73
C GLY A 48 -1.15 13.89 -3.21
N ARG A 49 -1.51 13.32 -4.38
CA ARG A 49 -0.76 12.21 -4.99
C ARG A 49 0.66 12.59 -5.35
N VAL A 50 0.87 13.79 -5.91
CA VAL A 50 2.20 14.28 -6.26
C VAL A 50 3.09 14.41 -5.02
N TRP A 51 2.58 15.04 -3.96
CA TRP A 51 3.34 15.16 -2.70
C TRP A 51 3.55 13.81 -2.02
N GLU A 52 2.59 12.89 -2.09
CA GLU A 52 2.73 11.55 -1.54
C GLU A 52 3.78 10.73 -2.29
N ALA A 53 3.83 10.85 -3.61
CA ALA A 53 4.88 10.25 -4.44
C ALA A 53 6.25 10.83 -4.07
N ALA A 54 6.36 12.16 -3.93
CA ALA A 54 7.61 12.82 -3.57
C ALA A 54 8.15 12.41 -2.18
N LEU A 55 7.29 12.35 -1.16
CA LEU A 55 7.68 11.86 0.18
C LEU A 55 8.02 10.37 0.17
N THR A 56 7.31 9.57 -0.63
CA THR A 56 7.62 8.14 -0.81
C THR A 56 8.99 7.95 -1.49
N ASP A 57 9.32 8.81 -2.44
CA ASP A 57 10.61 8.82 -3.14
C ASP A 57 11.77 9.15 -2.22
N GLN A 58 11.64 10.22 -1.45
CA GLN A 58 12.65 10.58 -0.46
C GLN A 58 12.87 9.43 0.53
N ARG A 59 11.78 8.80 1.01
CA ARG A 59 11.89 7.63 1.88
C ARG A 59 12.65 6.48 1.21
N LEU A 60 12.35 6.18 -0.05
CA LEU A 60 13.05 5.15 -0.82
C LEU A 60 14.54 5.48 -1.00
N GLU A 61 14.89 6.75 -1.20
CA GLU A 61 16.29 7.19 -1.29
C GLU A 61 17.03 7.03 0.03
N ILE A 62 16.42 7.44 1.15
CA ILE A 62 16.97 7.24 2.49
C ILE A 62 17.18 5.75 2.74
N GLU A 63 16.18 4.92 2.44
CA GLU A 63 16.27 3.47 2.62
C GLU A 63 17.36 2.81 1.75
N LYS A 64 17.65 3.36 0.57
CA LYS A 64 18.72 2.88 -0.33
C LYS A 64 20.12 3.33 0.09
N THR A 65 20.23 4.52 0.68
CA THR A 65 21.52 5.13 1.06
C THR A 65 21.90 4.83 2.51
N ASP A 66 21.01 4.17 3.26
CA ASP A 66 21.29 3.66 4.60
C ASP A 66 22.35 2.56 4.57
N LYS A 67 23.60 2.97 4.82
CA LYS A 67 24.77 2.07 4.93
C LYS A 67 24.57 0.95 5.96
N GLN A 68 23.82 1.19 7.04
CA GLN A 68 23.57 0.16 8.04
C GLN A 68 22.66 -0.94 7.49
N ARG A 69 21.62 -0.55 6.76
CA ARG A 69 20.72 -1.49 6.09
C ARG A 69 21.42 -2.24 4.96
N GLU A 70 22.25 -1.56 4.18
CA GLU A 70 23.07 -2.20 3.14
C GLU A 70 24.02 -3.24 3.75
N ALA A 71 24.73 -2.88 4.84
CA ALA A 71 25.59 -3.81 5.55
C ALA A 71 24.81 -5.01 6.15
N GLN A 72 23.62 -4.77 6.70
CA GLN A 72 22.75 -5.84 7.20
C GLN A 72 22.29 -6.78 6.09
N LEU A 73 21.91 -6.27 4.93
CA LEU A 73 21.52 -7.08 3.78
C LEU A 73 22.70 -7.89 3.24
N ALA A 74 23.89 -7.31 3.17
CA ALA A 74 25.11 -7.99 2.74
C ALA A 74 25.48 -9.13 3.71
N GLU A 75 25.40 -8.90 5.02
CA GLU A 75 25.67 -9.93 6.03
C GLU A 75 24.63 -11.06 5.99
N ILE A 76 23.34 -10.73 5.90
CA ILE A 76 22.28 -11.74 5.75
C ILE A 76 22.48 -12.55 4.47
N GLN A 77 22.86 -11.90 3.36
CA GLN A 77 23.13 -12.60 2.11
C GLN A 77 24.30 -13.59 2.26
N LYS A 78 25.39 -13.17 2.91
CA LYS A 78 26.53 -14.05 3.19
C LYS A 78 26.13 -15.26 4.06
N GLN A 79 25.27 -15.06 5.06
CA GLN A 79 24.75 -16.14 5.89
C GLN A 79 23.83 -17.10 5.11
N ILE A 80 23.02 -16.58 4.18
CA ILE A 80 22.20 -17.39 3.27
C ILE A 80 23.11 -18.23 2.36
N ASP A 81 24.13 -17.63 1.78
CA ASP A 81 25.06 -18.32 0.89
C ASP A 81 25.79 -19.44 1.63
N ALA A 82 26.26 -19.20 2.86
CA ALA A 82 26.87 -20.21 3.72
C ALA A 82 25.90 -21.35 4.07
N ALA A 83 24.67 -21.03 4.49
CA ALA A 83 23.63 -22.02 4.78
C ALA A 83 23.25 -22.83 3.52
N SER A 84 23.23 -22.20 2.35
CA SER A 84 22.95 -22.88 1.09
C SER A 84 24.07 -23.83 0.68
N ALA A 85 25.33 -23.49 0.97
CA ALA A 85 26.47 -24.37 0.74
C ALA A 85 26.41 -25.61 1.65
N GLU A 86 26.03 -25.44 2.92
CA GLU A 86 25.83 -26.56 3.85
C GLU A 86 24.69 -27.49 3.38
N LEU A 87 23.57 -26.91 2.91
CA LEU A 87 22.48 -27.68 2.31
C LEU A 87 22.90 -28.38 1.03
N GLY A 88 23.79 -27.78 0.23
CA GLY A 88 24.39 -28.40 -0.95
C GLY A 88 25.18 -29.67 -0.63
N GLN A 89 25.88 -29.70 0.51
CA GLN A 89 26.56 -30.91 0.99
C GLN A 89 25.58 -32.02 1.40
N LYS A 90 24.35 -31.66 1.79
CA LYS A 90 23.26 -32.57 2.17
C LYS A 90 22.26 -32.81 1.02
N HIS A 91 22.62 -32.48 -0.22
CA HIS A 91 21.72 -32.51 -1.37
C HIS A 91 21.05 -33.88 -1.59
N ASP A 92 21.82 -34.97 -1.50
CA ASP A 92 21.29 -36.33 -1.69
C ASP A 92 20.29 -36.72 -0.59
N GLN A 93 20.56 -36.34 0.67
CA GLN A 93 19.65 -36.55 1.78
C GLN A 93 18.35 -35.76 1.59
N ILE A 94 18.45 -34.48 1.19
CA ILE A 94 17.29 -33.62 0.93
C ILE A 94 16.45 -34.19 -0.22
N THR A 95 17.08 -34.59 -1.32
CA THR A 95 16.39 -35.17 -2.48
C THR A 95 15.67 -36.47 -2.11
N LYS A 96 16.31 -37.32 -1.29
CA LYS A 96 15.69 -38.54 -0.77
C LYS A 96 14.49 -38.23 0.13
N LEU A 97 14.62 -37.29 1.08
CA LEU A 97 13.52 -36.85 1.93
C LEU A 97 12.35 -36.28 1.12
N GLN A 98 12.64 -35.46 0.12
CA GLN A 98 11.63 -34.87 -0.77
C GLN A 98 10.86 -35.97 -1.51
N LYS A 99 11.56 -36.99 -2.02
CA LYS A 99 10.94 -38.13 -2.68
C LYS A 99 10.06 -38.93 -1.72
N ASP A 100 10.59 -39.28 -0.54
CA ASP A 100 9.83 -40.04 0.47
C ASP A 100 8.57 -39.29 0.93
N ILE A 101 8.65 -37.96 1.09
CA ILE A 101 7.51 -37.09 1.42
C ILE A 101 6.48 -37.13 0.28
N ASN A 102 6.90 -37.01 -0.97
CA ASN A 102 5.99 -37.04 -2.12
C ASN A 102 5.29 -38.41 -2.26
N ASP A 103 6.03 -39.50 -2.05
CA ASP A 103 5.50 -40.86 -2.10
C ASP A 103 4.49 -41.10 -0.97
N LEU A 104 4.82 -40.71 0.27
CA LEU A 104 3.91 -40.83 1.42
C LEU A 104 2.68 -39.91 1.29
N SER A 105 2.86 -38.68 0.80
CA SER A 105 1.75 -37.75 0.56
C SER A 105 0.78 -38.30 -0.49
N SER A 106 1.30 -38.89 -1.57
CA SER A 106 0.46 -39.50 -2.61
C SER A 106 -0.30 -40.70 -2.06
N LYS A 107 0.39 -41.59 -1.32
CA LYS A 107 -0.26 -42.73 -0.64
C LYS A 107 -1.34 -42.28 0.34
N ARG A 108 -1.07 -41.23 1.13
CA ARG A 108 -2.03 -40.64 2.05
C ARG A 108 -3.28 -40.21 1.30
N GLN A 109 -3.15 -39.43 0.23
CA GLN A 109 -4.30 -38.93 -0.53
C GLN A 109 -5.17 -40.08 -1.07
N THR A 110 -4.57 -41.13 -1.62
CA THR A 110 -5.31 -42.29 -2.13
C THR A 110 -6.04 -43.05 -1.02
N LEU A 111 -5.36 -43.33 0.10
CA LEU A 111 -5.94 -44.07 1.22
C LEU A 111 -7.00 -43.25 1.96
N GLU A 112 -6.76 -41.97 2.17
CA GLU A 112 -7.69 -41.04 2.82
C GLU A 112 -8.97 -40.88 2.00
N PHE A 113 -8.89 -40.84 0.66
CA PHE A 113 -10.08 -40.82 -0.20
C PHE A 113 -10.94 -42.09 -0.03
N GLY A 114 -10.31 -43.27 -0.09
CA GLY A 114 -11.02 -44.55 0.12
C GLY A 114 -11.66 -44.64 1.51
N LEU A 115 -10.89 -44.28 2.54
CA LEU A 115 -11.34 -44.29 3.93
C LEU A 115 -12.50 -43.30 4.15
N ASN A 116 -12.46 -42.11 3.55
CA ASN A 116 -13.54 -41.13 3.67
C ASN A 116 -14.84 -41.62 3.02
N ASN A 117 -14.74 -42.33 1.89
CA ASN A 117 -15.91 -42.97 1.27
C ASN A 117 -16.49 -44.09 2.16
N ALA A 118 -15.63 -44.93 2.74
CA ALA A 118 -16.04 -45.98 3.67
C ALA A 118 -16.68 -45.40 4.95
N LYS A 119 -16.11 -44.32 5.50
CA LYS A 119 -16.68 -43.56 6.63
C LYS A 119 -18.04 -42.97 6.30
N ALA A 120 -18.22 -42.39 5.11
CA ALA A 120 -19.50 -41.84 4.69
C ALA A 120 -20.59 -42.92 4.59
N SER A 121 -20.27 -44.07 3.98
CA SER A 121 -21.19 -45.21 3.91
C SER A 121 -21.54 -45.77 5.30
N LEU A 122 -20.54 -45.89 6.18
CA LEU A 122 -20.73 -46.30 7.57
C LEU A 122 -21.64 -45.32 8.32
N ALA A 123 -21.41 -44.01 8.19
CA ALA A 123 -22.22 -42.98 8.85
C ALA A 123 -23.69 -43.02 8.42
N VAL A 124 -23.98 -43.27 7.13
CA VAL A 124 -25.36 -43.48 6.66
C VAL A 124 -25.99 -44.70 7.34
N THR A 125 -25.25 -45.79 7.44
CA THR A 125 -25.76 -47.03 8.06
C THR A 125 -25.97 -46.84 9.57
N GLU A 126 -25.09 -46.11 10.24
CA GLU A 126 -25.23 -45.74 11.66
C GLU A 126 -26.44 -44.83 11.89
N SER A 127 -26.71 -43.87 11.00
CA SER A 127 -27.92 -43.03 11.04
C SER A 127 -29.18 -43.89 10.90
N ASN A 128 -29.21 -44.81 9.93
CA ASN A 128 -30.34 -45.72 9.74
C ASN A 128 -30.58 -46.61 10.96
N LEU A 129 -29.53 -47.02 11.67
CA LEU A 129 -29.64 -47.76 12.93
C LEU A 129 -30.24 -46.91 14.04
N GLN A 130 -29.84 -45.63 14.16
CA GLN A 130 -30.41 -44.69 15.13
C GLN A 130 -31.91 -44.45 14.87
N ASP A 131 -32.29 -44.29 13.60
CA ASP A 131 -33.69 -44.14 13.20
C ASP A 131 -34.51 -45.39 13.53
N ALA A 132 -33.98 -46.59 13.20
CA ALA A 132 -34.63 -47.86 13.52
C ALA A 132 -34.79 -48.10 15.02
N THR A 133 -33.81 -47.65 15.81
CA THR A 133 -33.86 -47.72 17.29
C THR A 133 -34.93 -46.78 17.84
N THR A 134 -35.00 -45.56 17.31
CA THR A 134 -36.01 -44.55 17.69
C THR A 134 -37.43 -45.00 17.32
N ALA A 135 -37.58 -45.71 16.19
CA ALA A 135 -38.83 -46.29 15.73
C ALA A 135 -39.20 -47.64 16.40
N HIS A 136 -38.41 -48.12 17.37
CA HIS A 136 -38.60 -49.41 18.06
C HIS A 136 -38.74 -50.63 17.12
N ASN A 137 -38.02 -50.64 16.00
CA ASN A 137 -38.03 -51.76 15.06
C ASN A 137 -36.89 -52.76 15.36
N ASP A 138 -37.13 -53.66 16.32
CA ASP A 138 -36.13 -54.60 16.83
C ASP A 138 -35.53 -55.54 15.76
N ALA A 139 -36.32 -55.90 14.75
CA ALA A 139 -35.85 -56.75 13.65
C ALA A 139 -34.83 -56.01 12.77
N LEU A 140 -35.10 -54.74 12.46
CA LEU A 140 -34.20 -53.91 11.67
C LEU A 140 -32.95 -53.51 12.47
N VAL A 141 -33.09 -53.25 13.76
CA VAL A 141 -31.96 -52.98 14.67
C VAL A 141 -31.00 -54.17 14.71
N LYS A 142 -31.49 -55.40 14.88
CA LYS A 142 -30.62 -56.60 14.86
C LYS A 142 -29.88 -56.77 13.54
N LYS A 143 -30.55 -56.53 12.41
CA LYS A 143 -29.95 -56.62 11.08
C LYS A 143 -28.85 -55.57 10.89
N LEU A 144 -29.16 -54.29 11.10
CA LEU A 144 -28.20 -53.18 10.92
C LEU A 144 -27.02 -53.28 11.90
N THR A 145 -27.24 -53.77 13.12
CA THR A 145 -26.17 -54.01 14.08
C THR A 145 -25.17 -55.06 13.58
N ALA A 146 -25.66 -56.14 12.97
CA ALA A 146 -24.81 -57.16 12.35
C ALA A 146 -24.08 -56.60 11.12
N ASP A 147 -24.77 -55.83 10.28
CA ASP A 147 -24.24 -55.25 9.04
C ASP A 147 -23.15 -54.19 9.30
N ILE A 148 -23.22 -53.43 10.41
CA ILE A 148 -22.26 -52.38 10.78
C ILE A 148 -20.97 -52.93 11.42
N ALA A 149 -21.03 -54.09 12.09
CA ALA A 149 -19.93 -54.57 12.93
C ALA A 149 -18.60 -54.75 12.15
N ALA A 150 -18.65 -55.34 10.96
CA ALA A 150 -17.47 -55.55 10.12
C ALA A 150 -16.94 -54.25 9.47
N PRO A 151 -17.77 -53.42 8.79
CA PRO A 151 -17.35 -52.13 8.24
C PRO A 151 -16.79 -51.18 9.31
N ARG A 152 -17.40 -51.13 10.50
CA ARG A 152 -16.90 -50.31 11.62
C ARG A 152 -15.50 -50.73 12.05
N LYS A 153 -15.27 -52.04 12.19
CA LYS A 153 -13.94 -52.58 12.53
C LYS A 153 -12.91 -52.27 11.44
N GLN A 154 -13.28 -52.42 10.17
CA GLN A 154 -12.40 -52.14 9.04
C GLN A 154 -12.02 -50.65 8.98
N VAL A 155 -12.99 -49.74 9.07
CA VAL A 155 -12.74 -48.29 9.09
C VAL A 155 -11.84 -47.89 10.26
N MET A 156 -12.01 -48.50 11.43
CA MET A 156 -11.15 -48.26 12.59
C MET A 156 -9.70 -48.70 12.32
N GLN A 157 -9.51 -49.92 11.80
CA GLN A 157 -8.18 -50.46 11.46
C GLN A 157 -7.48 -49.65 10.37
N GLU A 158 -8.20 -49.27 9.31
CA GLU A 158 -7.66 -48.44 8.22
C GLU A 158 -7.34 -47.02 8.69
N THR A 159 -8.13 -46.46 9.62
CA THR A 159 -7.82 -45.15 10.24
C THR A 159 -6.55 -45.24 11.08
N GLU A 160 -6.40 -46.28 11.88
CA GLU A 160 -5.20 -46.50 12.71
C GLU A 160 -3.96 -46.72 11.84
N PHE A 161 -4.08 -47.53 10.78
CA PHE A 161 -3.01 -47.73 9.80
C PHE A 161 -2.62 -46.42 9.12
N LEU A 162 -3.58 -45.64 8.62
CA LEU A 162 -3.31 -44.36 7.97
C LEU A 162 -2.59 -43.39 8.92
N ALA A 163 -3.03 -43.32 10.19
CA ALA A 163 -2.42 -42.45 11.19
C ALA A 163 -0.97 -42.86 11.51
N ASN A 164 -0.74 -44.14 11.81
CA ASN A 164 0.55 -44.62 12.34
C ASN A 164 1.58 -44.90 11.24
N GLU A 165 1.17 -45.45 10.10
CA GLU A 165 2.09 -45.92 9.06
C GLU A 165 2.30 -44.89 7.94
N ILE A 166 1.40 -43.92 7.79
CA ILE A 166 1.48 -42.92 6.71
C ILE A 166 1.63 -41.50 7.27
N VAL A 167 0.71 -41.05 8.11
CA VAL A 167 0.70 -39.67 8.61
C VAL A 167 1.87 -39.41 9.54
N ALA A 168 2.11 -40.25 10.55
CA ALA A 168 3.21 -40.04 11.49
C ALA A 168 4.61 -40.05 10.81
N PRO A 169 4.94 -40.98 9.89
CA PRO A 169 6.20 -40.94 9.15
C PRO A 169 6.30 -39.75 8.18
N LEU A 170 5.19 -39.36 7.55
CA LEU A 170 5.14 -38.17 6.69
C LEU A 170 5.45 -36.91 7.51
N GLU A 171 4.81 -36.74 8.66
CA GLU A 171 5.05 -35.61 9.57
C GLU A 171 6.49 -35.61 10.09
N ALA A 172 7.03 -36.78 10.47
CA ALA A 172 8.41 -36.90 10.91
C ALA A 172 9.42 -36.48 9.81
N LYS A 173 9.23 -36.95 8.57
CA LYS A 173 10.09 -36.57 7.44
C LYS A 173 9.94 -35.10 7.06
N GLN A 174 8.72 -34.57 7.11
CA GLN A 174 8.49 -33.13 6.91
C GLN A 174 9.16 -32.30 8.00
N ALA A 175 9.12 -32.75 9.26
CA ALA A 175 9.82 -32.10 10.36
C ALA A 175 11.34 -32.13 10.17
N GLU A 176 11.91 -33.26 9.76
CA GLU A 176 13.34 -33.38 9.43
C GLU A 176 13.74 -32.41 8.30
N LEU A 177 12.98 -32.37 7.21
CA LEU A 177 13.23 -31.45 6.10
C LEU A 177 13.12 -29.98 6.54
N ARG A 178 12.13 -29.65 7.36
CA ARG A 178 11.97 -28.30 7.92
C ARG A 178 13.13 -27.93 8.84
N GLN A 179 13.61 -28.84 9.67
CA GLN A 179 14.77 -28.60 10.55
C GLN A 179 16.04 -28.36 9.74
N LEU A 180 16.27 -29.15 8.69
CA LEU A 180 17.40 -28.94 7.79
C LEU A 180 17.35 -27.56 7.12
N MET A 181 16.17 -27.13 6.66
CA MET A 181 16.01 -25.84 5.98
C MET A 181 15.81 -24.64 6.92
N ALA A 182 15.60 -24.86 8.22
CA ALA A 182 15.14 -23.84 9.18
C ALA A 182 16.03 -22.59 9.19
N ALA A 183 17.35 -22.77 9.26
CA ALA A 183 18.30 -21.67 9.30
C ALA A 183 18.24 -20.81 8.03
N ARG A 184 18.19 -21.45 6.85
CA ARG A 184 18.04 -20.74 5.57
C ARG A 184 16.69 -20.02 5.48
N THR A 185 15.60 -20.69 5.82
CA THR A 185 14.25 -20.10 5.75
C THR A 185 14.10 -18.93 6.72
N GLU A 186 14.70 -18.97 7.90
CA GLU A 186 14.70 -17.85 8.84
C GLU A 186 15.45 -16.64 8.27
N LEU A 187 16.63 -16.86 7.68
CA LEU A 187 17.44 -15.82 7.05
C LEU A 187 16.75 -15.21 5.83
N GLU A 188 16.15 -16.03 4.98
CA GLU A 188 15.31 -15.58 3.86
C GLU A 188 14.10 -14.78 4.35
N GLY A 189 13.48 -15.21 5.45
CA GLY A 189 12.41 -14.47 6.11
C GLY A 189 12.87 -13.09 6.60
N LYS A 190 14.07 -12.98 7.19
CA LYS A 190 14.67 -11.70 7.61
C LYS A 190 14.96 -10.81 6.40
N ARG A 191 15.58 -11.36 5.35
CA ARG A 191 15.84 -10.65 4.08
C ARG A 191 14.55 -10.12 3.45
N THR A 192 13.53 -10.97 3.34
CA THR A 192 12.23 -10.58 2.79
C THR A 192 11.56 -9.50 3.64
N LYS A 193 11.60 -9.59 4.97
CA LYS A 193 11.06 -8.53 5.85
C LYS A 193 11.75 -7.18 5.62
N LEU A 194 13.08 -7.19 5.47
CA LEU A 194 13.85 -5.98 5.17
C LEU A 194 13.52 -5.42 3.78
N LEU A 195 13.25 -6.26 2.77
CA LEU A 195 12.94 -5.80 1.41
C LEU A 195 11.45 -5.45 1.20
N THR A 196 10.53 -6.08 1.96
CA THR A 196 9.07 -5.89 1.79
C THR A 196 8.66 -4.43 1.95
N ALA A 197 9.26 -3.72 2.92
CA ALA A 197 9.00 -2.30 3.11
C ALA A 197 9.37 -1.48 1.86
N GLN A 198 10.53 -1.75 1.26
CA GLN A 198 10.99 -1.10 0.04
C GLN A 198 10.11 -1.45 -1.15
N ASP A 199 9.79 -2.74 -1.34
CA ASP A 199 8.94 -3.19 -2.44
C ASP A 199 7.54 -2.58 -2.34
N SER A 200 6.97 -2.52 -1.14
CA SER A 200 5.66 -1.90 -0.90
C SER A 200 5.68 -0.41 -1.21
N ALA A 201 6.75 0.30 -0.85
CA ALA A 201 6.94 1.72 -1.15
C ALA A 201 7.15 1.95 -2.66
N MET A 202 7.89 1.08 -3.36
CA MET A 202 8.05 1.16 -4.81
C MET A 202 6.73 0.92 -5.55
N LYS A 203 5.95 -0.10 -5.15
CA LYS A 203 4.62 -0.36 -5.71
C LYS A 203 3.66 0.81 -5.43
N LYS A 204 3.72 1.38 -4.23
CA LYS A 204 2.95 2.58 -3.86
C LYS A 204 3.32 3.75 -4.77
N LYS A 205 4.61 4.03 -4.97
CA LYS A 205 5.08 5.07 -5.91
C LYS A 205 4.52 4.84 -7.31
N GLU A 206 4.65 3.64 -7.86
CA GLU A 206 4.18 3.31 -9.20
C GLU A 206 2.66 3.47 -9.35
N SER A 207 1.91 3.18 -8.29
CA SER A 207 0.45 3.42 -8.27
C SER A 207 0.06 4.90 -8.19
N LEU A 208 0.88 5.73 -7.53
CA LEU A 208 0.64 7.16 -7.37
C LEU A 208 1.07 7.97 -8.60
N GLN A 209 2.19 7.58 -9.20
CA GLN A 209 2.77 8.18 -10.40
C GLN A 209 3.38 7.09 -11.28
N PRO A 210 2.63 6.57 -12.26
CA PRO A 210 3.16 5.58 -13.19
C PRO A 210 4.30 6.21 -14.02
N SER A 211 5.47 5.59 -13.96
CA SER A 211 6.64 6.04 -14.72
C SER A 211 6.65 5.49 -16.14
N SER A 212 6.01 4.34 -16.38
CA SER A 212 5.97 3.66 -17.67
C SER A 212 5.08 4.39 -18.69
N ILE A 213 5.47 4.34 -19.97
CA ILE A 213 4.73 4.99 -21.08
C ILE A 213 3.30 4.45 -21.17
N VAL A 214 3.14 3.13 -21.05
CA VAL A 214 1.82 2.46 -21.03
C VAL A 214 1.00 2.87 -19.81
N GLY A 215 1.63 2.98 -18.63
CA GLY A 215 0.96 3.43 -17.41
C GLY A 215 0.47 4.87 -17.51
N LYS A 216 1.29 5.78 -18.05
CA LYS A 216 0.91 7.18 -18.30
C LYS A 216 -0.23 7.31 -19.30
N LEU A 217 -0.20 6.51 -20.38
CA LEU A 217 -1.31 6.48 -21.34
C LEU A 217 -2.59 5.98 -20.69
N SER A 218 -2.52 4.91 -19.89
CA SER A 218 -3.68 4.37 -19.16
C SER A 218 -4.26 5.39 -18.17
N GLU A 219 -3.41 6.08 -17.42
CA GLU A 219 -3.84 7.16 -16.52
C GLU A 219 -4.48 8.32 -17.30
N PHE A 220 -3.87 8.75 -18.41
CA PHE A 220 -4.42 9.81 -19.25
C PHE A 220 -5.82 9.47 -19.78
N VAL A 221 -6.02 8.24 -20.28
CA VAL A 221 -7.31 7.77 -20.82
C VAL A 221 -8.36 7.68 -19.72
N ARG A 222 -8.03 7.10 -18.55
CA ARG A 222 -8.96 7.00 -17.41
C ARG A 222 -9.36 8.37 -16.87
N ASN A 223 -8.46 9.34 -16.91
CA ASN A 223 -8.73 10.69 -16.42
C ASN A 223 -9.50 11.58 -17.41
N GLN A 224 -9.92 11.07 -18.59
CA GLN A 224 -10.74 11.86 -19.52
C GLN A 224 -12.20 11.97 -19.07
N PRO A 225 -12.92 13.04 -19.47
CA PRO A 225 -14.36 13.13 -19.25
C PRO A 225 -15.09 11.89 -19.76
N LEU A 226 -16.08 11.42 -19.00
CA LEU A 226 -16.87 10.20 -19.28
C LEU A 226 -16.14 8.85 -19.19
N LEU A 227 -14.80 8.82 -19.04
CA LEU A 227 -14.03 7.55 -18.89
C LEU A 227 -13.60 7.28 -17.44
N ASP A 228 -13.79 8.25 -16.56
CA ASP A 228 -13.41 8.22 -15.14
C ASP A 228 -14.24 7.23 -14.30
N PHE A 229 -15.26 6.59 -14.86
CA PHE A 229 -15.99 5.53 -14.15
C PHE A 229 -15.18 4.22 -14.08
N ILE A 230 -14.21 4.02 -14.99
CA ILE A 230 -13.36 2.83 -15.04
C ILE A 230 -12.13 3.06 -14.15
N ASN A 231 -12.29 2.78 -12.85
CA ASN A 231 -11.24 2.91 -11.84
C ASN A 231 -10.65 4.35 -11.76
N PRO A 232 -11.43 5.32 -11.24
CA PRO A 232 -11.02 6.72 -11.14
C PRO A 232 -9.78 6.89 -10.24
N ALA A 233 -8.81 7.67 -10.70
CA ALA A 233 -7.69 8.10 -9.85
C ALA A 233 -8.14 9.14 -8.80
N ASP A 234 -9.14 9.96 -9.15
CA ASP A 234 -9.72 11.02 -8.33
C ASP A 234 -11.18 10.69 -8.02
N LYS A 235 -11.56 10.53 -6.74
CA LYS A 235 -12.96 10.23 -6.37
C LYS A 235 -13.40 10.91 -5.09
N VAL A 236 -14.71 11.18 -5.01
CA VAL A 236 -15.33 11.70 -3.79
C VAL A 236 -15.30 10.62 -2.71
N GLN A 237 -14.61 10.91 -1.61
CA GLN A 237 -14.55 10.05 -0.43
C GLN A 237 -15.73 10.42 0.49
N GLN A 238 -16.60 9.46 0.78
CA GLN A 238 -17.78 9.68 1.61
C GLN A 238 -17.72 8.76 2.83
N ILE A 239 -17.76 9.34 4.01
CA ILE A 239 -17.79 8.64 5.30
C ILE A 239 -19.17 8.83 5.90
N VAL A 240 -19.86 7.73 6.21
CA VAL A 240 -21.18 7.78 6.84
C VAL A 240 -20.99 7.95 8.35
N LEU A 241 -21.57 9.00 8.91
CA LEU A 241 -21.57 9.27 10.34
C LEU A 241 -22.95 8.88 10.92
N PRO A 242 -23.13 7.65 11.44
CA PRO A 242 -24.43 7.18 11.92
C PRO A 242 -24.93 7.98 13.13
N ASP A 243 -24.00 8.45 13.95
CA ASP A 243 -24.28 9.16 15.21
C ASP A 243 -24.60 10.64 15.01
N VAL A 244 -24.36 11.19 13.81
CA VAL A 244 -24.64 12.60 13.48
C VAL A 244 -25.78 12.64 12.47
N GLN A 245 -26.96 13.07 12.91
CA GLN A 245 -28.14 13.15 12.05
C GLN A 245 -28.37 14.59 11.59
N THR A 246 -28.66 14.76 10.29
CA THR A 246 -29.10 16.05 9.72
C THR A 246 -30.61 15.98 9.49
N ASP A 247 -31.34 17.02 9.91
CA ASP A 247 -32.76 17.15 9.63
C ASP A 247 -32.98 17.60 8.17
N VAL A 248 -33.62 16.75 7.37
CA VAL A 248 -34.12 17.11 6.04
C VAL A 248 -35.63 16.97 6.08
N ALA A 249 -36.33 18.10 5.92
CA ALA A 249 -37.78 18.22 5.83
C ALA A 249 -38.57 16.96 6.28
N PHE A 250 -38.82 16.86 7.59
CA PHE A 250 -39.62 15.81 8.28
C PHE A 250 -38.95 14.44 8.47
N MET A 251 -37.67 14.26 8.12
CA MET A 251 -36.91 13.05 8.41
C MET A 251 -35.49 13.36 8.89
N LYS A 252 -34.99 12.56 9.83
CA LYS A 252 -33.58 12.56 10.24
C LYS A 252 -32.82 11.54 9.43
N ILE A 253 -31.80 11.99 8.69
CA ILE A 253 -30.88 11.10 7.96
C ILE A 253 -29.49 11.18 8.55
N THR A 254 -28.72 10.10 8.42
CA THR A 254 -27.30 10.09 8.78
C THR A 254 -26.53 11.08 7.92
N THR A 255 -25.62 11.82 8.56
CA THR A 255 -24.79 12.81 7.88
C THR A 255 -23.68 12.10 7.10
N LEU A 256 -23.42 12.60 5.89
CA LEU A 256 -22.31 12.16 5.05
C LEU A 256 -21.17 13.18 5.15
N ASP A 257 -20.01 12.75 5.65
CA ASP A 257 -18.80 13.54 5.64
C ASP A 257 -18.03 13.33 4.34
N ARG A 258 -17.61 14.42 3.71
CA ARG A 258 -16.79 14.45 2.49
C ARG A 258 -15.50 15.23 2.66
N CYS A 259 -15.14 15.63 3.88
CA CYS A 259 -13.98 16.46 4.16
C CYS A 259 -12.69 15.82 3.63
N THR A 260 -12.54 14.50 3.75
CA THR A 260 -11.39 13.73 3.23
C THR A 260 -11.27 13.74 1.71
N THR A 261 -12.30 14.19 0.97
CA THR A 261 -12.23 14.41 -0.47
C THR A 261 -11.28 15.55 -0.83
N CYS A 262 -11.31 16.66 -0.07
CA CYS A 262 -10.41 17.80 -0.27
C CYS A 262 -9.20 17.73 0.67
N HIS A 263 -9.40 17.26 1.90
CA HIS A 263 -8.36 17.12 2.93
C HIS A 263 -7.71 15.73 2.87
N VAL A 264 -7.20 15.36 1.69
CA VAL A 264 -6.73 13.99 1.36
C VAL A 264 -5.67 13.41 2.29
N ASN A 265 -4.88 14.26 2.93
CA ASN A 265 -3.75 13.85 3.77
C ASN A 265 -3.94 14.19 5.25
N ILE A 266 -5.13 14.63 5.67
CA ILE A 266 -5.38 15.10 7.05
C ILE A 266 -5.10 14.07 8.13
N ALA A 267 -5.34 12.78 7.84
CA ALA A 267 -5.11 11.68 8.77
C ALA A 267 -3.70 11.07 8.68
N LYS A 268 -2.90 11.48 7.68
CA LYS A 268 -1.61 10.87 7.39
C LYS A 268 -0.49 11.52 8.21
N LYS A 269 0.23 10.73 9.00
CA LYS A 269 1.27 11.19 9.93
C LYS A 269 2.49 11.78 9.22
N GLU A 270 2.74 11.34 8.01
CA GLU A 270 3.81 11.81 7.11
C GLU A 270 3.54 13.24 6.58
N PHE A 271 2.28 13.70 6.59
CA PHE A 271 1.88 15.04 6.16
C PHE A 271 1.70 16.03 7.31
N ARG A 272 2.24 15.71 8.49
CA ARG A 272 2.32 16.68 9.57
C ARG A 272 3.29 17.80 9.20
N VAL A 273 2.99 19.01 9.68
CA VAL A 273 3.73 20.23 9.34
C VAL A 273 5.22 20.05 9.55
N GLU A 274 5.63 19.43 10.66
CA GLU A 274 7.04 19.26 11.00
C GLU A 274 7.76 18.40 9.95
N ARG A 275 7.13 17.31 9.49
CA ARG A 275 7.70 16.41 8.47
C ARG A 275 7.79 17.05 7.09
N ILE A 276 6.80 17.87 6.73
CA ILE A 276 6.81 18.60 5.46
C ILE A 276 7.91 19.67 5.49
N VAL A 277 8.06 20.38 6.61
CA VAL A 277 9.11 21.37 6.79
C VAL A 277 10.50 20.73 6.71
N ASP A 278 10.71 19.58 7.36
CA ASP A 278 11.96 18.81 7.25
C ASP A 278 12.26 18.44 5.79
N TYR A 279 11.26 17.89 5.08
CA TYR A 279 11.41 17.54 3.67
C TYR A 279 11.82 18.75 2.82
N LEU A 280 11.10 19.87 2.96
CA LEU A 280 11.39 21.08 2.21
C LEU A 280 12.78 21.65 2.54
N GLN A 281 13.19 21.57 3.81
CA GLN A 281 14.52 21.98 4.23
C GLN A 281 15.59 21.08 3.63
N GLU A 282 15.41 19.76 3.66
CA GLU A 282 16.31 18.79 3.06
C GLU A 282 16.44 18.99 1.54
N GLU A 283 15.32 19.12 0.83
CA GLU A 283 15.31 19.36 -0.61
C GLU A 283 15.90 20.74 -0.97
N SER A 284 15.60 21.78 -0.19
CA SER A 284 16.24 23.09 -0.36
C SER A 284 17.75 23.02 -0.13
N ALA A 285 18.19 22.16 0.77
CA ALA A 285 19.60 21.96 1.08
C ALA A 285 20.31 21.15 -0.01
N LYS A 286 19.67 20.09 -0.53
CA LYS A 286 20.12 19.33 -1.69
C LYS A 286 20.22 20.22 -2.93
N ALA A 287 19.19 21.03 -3.22
CA ALA A 287 19.20 21.97 -4.33
C ALA A 287 20.33 23.02 -4.23
N ARG A 288 20.79 23.31 -3.00
CA ARG A 288 21.92 24.20 -2.71
C ARG A 288 23.25 23.47 -2.50
N ASN A 289 23.30 22.15 -2.73
CA ASN A 289 24.47 21.28 -2.56
C ASN A 289 25.08 21.30 -1.14
N TYR A 290 24.28 21.51 -0.09
CA TYR A 290 24.77 21.39 1.29
C TYR A 290 25.04 19.93 1.66
N LYS A 291 26.10 19.70 2.46
CA LYS A 291 26.41 18.37 3.02
C LYS A 291 25.50 18.08 4.21
N LEU A 292 24.53 17.21 3.99
CA LEU A 292 23.65 16.69 5.04
C LEU A 292 24.38 15.62 5.88
N PRO A 293 24.03 15.47 7.17
CA PRO A 293 24.56 14.37 7.99
C PRO A 293 24.19 13.00 7.40
N GLU A 294 25.07 12.00 7.56
CA GLU A 294 24.87 10.65 6.98
C GLU A 294 23.66 9.90 7.58
N THR A 295 23.19 10.31 8.76
CA THR A 295 21.98 9.76 9.40
C THR A 295 20.90 10.84 9.45
N PRO A 296 19.81 10.72 8.66
CA PRO A 296 18.68 11.63 8.78
C PRO A 296 18.03 11.48 10.16
N SER A 297 17.68 12.59 10.80
CA SER A 297 17.06 12.57 12.12
C SER A 297 15.70 11.87 12.08
N ALA A 298 15.54 10.79 12.86
CA ALA A 298 14.26 10.08 13.00
C ALA A 298 13.15 10.94 13.64
N LYS A 299 13.51 12.04 14.32
CA LYS A 299 12.59 13.02 14.93
C LYS A 299 12.57 14.31 14.11
N ALA A 300 11.39 14.91 13.96
CA ALA A 300 11.16 16.14 13.17
C ALA A 300 11.75 17.43 13.78
N ALA A 301 12.77 17.28 14.63
CA ALA A 301 13.53 18.32 15.32
C ALA A 301 14.72 17.70 16.11
N GLY A 302 15.23 16.53 15.72
CA GLY A 302 16.39 15.93 16.39
C GLY A 302 17.67 16.69 16.02
N PRO A 303 18.56 17.01 16.97
CA PRO A 303 19.79 17.72 16.64
C PRO A 303 20.72 16.76 15.89
N ALA A 304 20.83 16.96 14.58
CA ALA A 304 22.09 16.78 13.88
C ALA A 304 22.66 18.17 13.51
N ALA A 305 22.52 19.11 14.44
CA ALA A 305 23.21 20.39 14.45
C ALA A 305 24.11 20.39 15.70
N THR A 306 25.39 20.63 15.53
CA THR A 306 26.32 20.89 16.64
C THR A 306 26.78 22.36 16.57
N GLU A 307 27.27 22.90 17.69
CA GLU A 307 27.67 24.32 17.82
C GLU A 307 28.68 24.79 16.75
N GLU A 308 29.40 23.88 16.09
CA GLU A 308 30.41 24.18 15.08
C GLU A 308 29.89 24.09 13.62
N LYS A 309 28.73 23.48 13.40
CA LYS A 309 28.14 23.26 12.06
C LYS A 309 26.63 23.42 12.13
N PRO A 310 26.10 24.63 11.88
CA PRO A 310 24.67 24.87 11.92
C PRO A 310 24.01 23.98 10.86
N GLY A 311 23.02 23.20 11.30
CA GLY A 311 22.28 22.34 10.40
C GLY A 311 21.58 23.13 9.29
N PRO A 312 21.21 22.47 8.17
CA PRO A 312 20.67 23.13 6.96
C PRO A 312 19.39 23.95 7.16
N VAL A 313 18.67 23.69 8.26
CA VAL A 313 17.44 24.37 8.69
C VAL A 313 17.65 25.86 8.97
N ALA A 314 18.87 26.30 9.32
CA ALA A 314 19.15 27.68 9.73
C ALA A 314 19.69 28.61 8.62
N MET A 315 20.06 28.09 7.45
CA MET A 315 20.70 28.87 6.36
C MET A 315 19.74 29.82 5.61
N PRO A 316 18.49 29.42 5.26
CA PRO A 316 17.54 30.33 4.62
C PRO A 316 17.15 31.53 5.50
N ASP A 317 16.95 31.30 6.80
CA ASP A 317 16.65 32.34 7.80
C ASP A 317 17.86 33.24 8.07
N PHE A 318 19.07 32.68 8.03
CA PHE A 318 20.31 33.44 8.06
C PHE A 318 20.41 34.44 6.89
N TRP A 319 20.20 34.01 5.65
CA TRP A 319 20.29 34.89 4.48
C TRP A 319 19.15 35.91 4.40
N HIS A 320 17.93 35.55 4.84
CA HIS A 320 16.82 36.51 4.92
C HIS A 320 17.05 37.56 6.03
N ALA A 321 17.52 37.16 7.20
CA ALA A 321 17.88 38.08 8.28
C ALA A 321 19.06 39.00 7.88
N TRP A 322 20.04 38.47 7.16
CA TRP A 322 21.15 39.25 6.61
C TRP A 322 20.68 40.24 5.54
N ALA A 323 19.86 39.80 4.57
CA ALA A 323 19.31 40.67 3.52
C ALA A 323 18.52 41.85 4.11
N LEU A 324 17.79 41.63 5.20
CA LEU A 324 17.10 42.68 5.97
C LEU A 324 18.08 43.63 6.70
N LYS A 325 19.22 43.12 7.17
CA LYS A 325 20.26 43.91 7.84
C LYS A 325 21.09 44.78 6.89
N VAL A 326 21.23 44.39 5.62
CA VAL A 326 21.97 45.17 4.60
C VAL A 326 21.08 46.02 3.71
N SER A 327 19.75 45.82 3.73
CA SER A 327 18.81 46.66 2.96
C SER A 327 18.67 48.07 3.54
N PRO A 328 18.25 49.07 2.72
CA PRO A 328 18.09 50.47 3.14
C PRO A 328 17.14 50.62 4.34
N GLU A 329 17.32 51.67 5.14
CA GLU A 329 16.54 51.92 6.37
C GLU A 329 15.02 51.91 6.18
N THR A 330 14.55 52.27 4.98
CA THR A 330 13.12 52.25 4.61
C THR A 330 12.48 50.86 4.70
N ILE A 331 13.26 49.78 4.68
CA ILE A 331 12.81 48.37 4.71
C ILE A 331 12.94 47.75 6.13
N ARG A 332 13.68 48.38 7.05
CA ARG A 332 14.00 47.83 8.38
C ARG A 332 12.94 48.20 9.44
N LYS A 333 11.92 47.36 9.64
CA LYS A 333 10.89 47.62 10.68
C LYS A 333 10.95 46.78 11.97
N ASN A 334 11.87 45.82 12.13
CA ASN A 334 11.98 45.06 13.40
C ASN A 334 13.39 44.52 13.68
N VAL A 335 14.21 45.30 14.39
CA VAL A 335 15.64 45.00 14.65
C VAL A 335 15.86 43.99 15.80
N ALA A 336 14.93 43.88 16.76
CA ALA A 336 15.11 43.07 17.96
C ALA A 336 15.12 41.54 17.73
N ARG A 337 14.39 41.02 16.72
CA ARG A 337 14.36 39.58 16.38
C ARG A 337 15.59 39.10 15.60
N ILE A 338 16.27 40.01 14.91
CA ILE A 338 17.44 39.69 14.06
C ILE A 338 18.63 39.27 14.94
N ASN A 339 18.86 39.97 16.05
CA ASN A 339 19.99 39.71 16.94
C ASN A 339 19.88 38.38 17.71
N GLN A 340 18.66 37.90 18.00
CA GLN A 340 18.46 36.59 18.65
C GLN A 340 18.76 35.42 17.71
N ILE A 341 18.50 35.56 16.41
CA ILE A 341 18.68 34.50 15.41
C ILE A 341 20.15 34.43 14.95
N THR A 342 20.82 35.57 14.76
CA THR A 342 22.24 35.62 14.37
C THR A 342 23.17 35.16 15.49
N GLY A 343 22.77 35.27 16.76
CA GLY A 343 23.54 34.80 17.91
C GLY A 343 23.67 33.27 18.01
N ILE A 344 22.81 32.52 17.31
CA ILE A 344 22.72 31.05 17.37
C ILE A 344 23.59 30.36 16.30
N VAL A 345 23.98 31.06 15.23
CA VAL A 345 24.59 30.47 14.01
C VAL A 345 26.12 30.65 13.93
N GLY A 346 26.77 30.97 15.05
CA GLY A 346 28.22 30.81 15.21
C GLY A 346 29.04 32.09 15.05
N LYS A 347 29.79 32.43 16.11
CA LYS A 347 30.74 33.55 16.21
C LYS A 347 32.03 33.34 15.39
N GLY A 348 32.02 32.50 14.34
CA GLY A 348 33.25 31.93 13.76
C GLY A 348 33.52 32.18 12.27
N ALA A 349 32.62 32.82 11.52
CA ALA A 349 32.84 33.07 10.10
C ALA A 349 33.45 34.45 9.84
N THR A 350 34.67 34.52 9.31
CA THR A 350 35.28 35.78 8.86
C THR A 350 34.79 36.07 7.44
N ILE A 351 33.89 37.03 7.27
CA ILE A 351 33.33 37.41 5.96
C ILE A 351 33.94 38.75 5.54
N THR A 352 34.42 38.82 4.29
CA THR A 352 34.98 40.03 3.69
C THR A 352 34.00 40.66 2.70
N LEU A 353 33.81 41.97 2.77
CA LEU A 353 33.11 42.76 1.76
C LEU A 353 34.14 43.66 1.08
N ASP A 354 34.21 43.65 -0.25
CA ASP A 354 35.17 44.43 -1.05
C ASP A 354 36.63 44.31 -0.56
N GLY A 355 37.02 43.08 -0.19
CA GLY A 355 38.39 42.77 0.25
C GLY A 355 38.75 43.23 1.66
N LYS A 356 37.80 43.74 2.45
CA LYS A 356 38.03 44.09 3.87
C LYS A 356 37.31 43.12 4.80
N PRO A 357 38.01 42.52 5.79
CA PRO A 357 37.35 41.71 6.82
C PRO A 357 36.47 42.59 7.69
N LEU A 358 35.23 42.16 7.91
CA LEU A 358 34.30 42.91 8.76
C LEU A 358 34.65 42.67 10.24
N PRO A 359 34.75 43.73 11.07
CA PRO A 359 35.25 43.64 12.45
C PRO A 359 34.24 42.99 13.43
N ALA A 360 33.02 42.69 13.00
CA ALA A 360 32.05 41.93 13.78
C ALA A 360 31.06 41.19 12.86
N PHE A 361 30.79 39.93 13.22
CA PHE A 361 29.65 39.14 12.75
C PHE A 361 28.47 39.33 13.71
#